data_AF-A0A966V0A1-F1
#
_entry.id   AF-A0A966V0A1-F1
#
_cell.length_a   1.000
_cell.length_b   1.000
_cell.length_c   1.000
_cell.angle_alpha   90.00
_cell.angle_beta   90.00
_cell.angle_gamma   90.00
#
_symmetry.space_group_name_H-M   'P 1'
#
loop_
_entity.id
_entity.type
_entity.pdbx_description
1 polymer ?
#
loop_
_entity_poly.entity_id
_entity_poly.type
_entity_poly.pdbx_seq_one_letter_code
_entity_poly.pdbx_strand_id
1 'polypeptide(L)'
;SSFKKTTILTVAPNNGRLVFDVRVHNEPGRDSIVPRKRAELPPRAVIELACAIANMIEVYDAERRVAPSVRTLATSLDGEALAADVLSAPTRRLPIIVESTIGKSPESTLTGALAIDLIGIAHVVHVTSTDAIAGFNQFFGSVILDRNYVSILWPKPEHPSTIATSQPSREQIVDPILAAAALQPALAVQPLPRAMNQSRPTSPQITDTSTATQLAMLRHEIEEHRLHIEQLDEELERTENDRDEFSELLEEEQIRVEELTTEISLLRGRLSAVILQAVDLEAELERAKPERVLRRVLDAVNRARTECVNLEFARSAFETADKLQGPNPRGDSGIECFQVVQDVAWRSDTFPSAGLTSYLRDTSGLDFVARIGEDTINRHGSWYTITHNGESLHIGAHLRAGKNRTLNRIYLHVDSNRKRIVVGKIVAHGPDSTS
;
A
#
# COMPACT_ATOMS: atom_id res chain seq x y z
N SER A 1 -0.30 20.32 6.06
CA SER A 1 -1.11 19.09 5.92
C SER A 1 -2.42 19.48 5.27
N SER A 2 -2.61 19.25 3.96
CA SER A 2 -3.82 19.76 3.28
C SER A 2 -4.39 18.72 2.32
N PHE A 3 -4.89 17.62 2.89
CA PHE A 3 -5.90 16.80 2.23
C PHE A 3 -7.26 17.36 2.61
N LYS A 4 -8.18 17.50 1.66
CA LYS A 4 -9.59 17.73 1.99
C LYS A 4 -10.15 16.36 2.37
N LYS A 5 -10.32 16.16 3.68
CA LYS A 5 -10.85 14.92 4.27
C LYS A 5 -12.36 15.05 4.31
N THR A 6 -13.05 14.39 3.41
CA THR A 6 -14.52 14.33 3.34
C THR A 6 -14.96 13.00 3.93
N THR A 7 -15.79 13.01 4.98
CA THR A 7 -16.42 11.78 5.49
C THR A 7 -17.83 11.71 4.94
N ILE A 8 -18.14 10.64 4.22
CA ILE A 8 -19.43 10.40 3.58
C ILE A 8 -20.15 9.33 4.41
N LEU A 9 -21.36 9.66 4.86
CA LEU A 9 -22.29 8.69 5.45
C LEU A 9 -23.46 8.51 4.48
N THR A 10 -23.67 7.28 4.04
CA THR A 10 -24.75 6.94 3.11
C THR A 10 -25.78 6.08 3.83
N VAL A 11 -27.03 6.53 3.82
CA VAL A 11 -28.20 5.72 4.15
C VAL A 11 -29.11 5.71 2.93
N ALA A 12 -29.22 4.58 2.25
CA ALA A 12 -29.96 4.51 0.99
C ALA A 12 -30.77 3.22 0.87
N PRO A 13 -31.94 3.26 0.22
CA PRO A 13 -32.62 2.05 -0.21
C PRO A 13 -31.84 1.38 -1.34
N ASN A 14 -31.59 0.08 -1.21
CA ASN A 14 -30.98 -0.77 -2.22
C ASN A 14 -31.71 -2.11 -2.24
N ASN A 15 -32.33 -2.45 -3.38
CA ASN A 15 -33.11 -3.68 -3.57
C ASN A 15 -34.18 -3.92 -2.48
N GLY A 16 -34.92 -2.87 -2.09
CA GLY A 16 -35.99 -2.96 -1.09
C GLY A 16 -35.51 -3.03 0.37
N ARG A 17 -34.23 -2.80 0.64
CA ARG A 17 -33.64 -2.74 1.98
C ARG A 17 -32.87 -1.45 2.19
N LEU A 18 -32.84 -0.95 3.42
CA LEU A 18 -31.94 0.14 3.78
C LEU A 18 -30.53 -0.41 3.93
N VAL A 19 -29.55 0.29 3.36
CA VAL A 19 -28.10 -0.02 3.46
C VAL A 19 -27.37 1.19 4.05
N PHE A 20 -26.37 0.92 4.90
CA PHE A 20 -25.57 1.91 5.64
C PHE A 20 -24.10 1.76 5.27
N ASP A 21 -23.42 2.87 4.99
CA ASP A 21 -22.01 2.88 4.61
C ASP A 21 -21.34 4.15 5.13
N VAL A 22 -20.16 4.03 5.71
CA VAL A 22 -19.36 5.15 6.22
C VAL A 22 -17.98 5.11 5.60
N ARG A 23 -17.59 6.18 4.91
CA ARG A 23 -16.29 6.25 4.24
C ARG A 23 -15.59 7.56 4.44
N VAL A 24 -14.27 7.49 4.50
CA VAL A 24 -13.39 8.65 4.54
C VAL A 24 -12.72 8.78 3.17
N HIS A 25 -13.09 9.82 2.45
CA HIS A 25 -12.46 10.20 1.20
C HIS A 25 -11.41 11.30 1.45
N ASN A 26 -10.21 11.09 0.94
CA ASN A 26 -9.14 12.08 1.01
C ASN A 26 -8.90 12.63 -0.39
N GLU A 27 -9.39 13.84 -0.67
CA GLU A 27 -9.09 14.58 -1.90
C GLU A 27 -7.69 15.22 -1.77
N PRO A 28 -6.79 15.00 -2.75
CA PRO A 28 -5.54 15.75 -2.82
C PRO A 28 -5.85 17.24 -2.97
N GLY A 29 -5.46 18.06 -2.01
CA GLY A 29 -5.64 19.51 -2.09
C GLY A 29 -4.56 20.24 -2.90
N ARG A 30 -3.58 19.51 -3.46
CA ARG A 30 -2.44 20.02 -4.25
C ARG A 30 -1.89 18.93 -5.18
N ASP A 31 -1.24 19.34 -6.27
CA ASP A 31 -0.57 18.49 -7.27
C ASP A 31 0.68 17.72 -6.78
N SER A 32 0.85 17.60 -5.46
CA SER A 32 2.02 16.94 -4.87
C SER A 32 1.73 15.45 -4.66
N ILE A 33 2.56 14.59 -5.26
CA ILE A 33 2.58 13.15 -4.97
C ILE A 33 3.19 12.95 -3.58
N VAL A 34 2.33 13.01 -2.56
CA VAL A 34 2.66 12.63 -1.19
C VAL A 34 2.30 11.16 -1.01
N PRO A 35 3.11 10.33 -0.30
CA PRO A 35 2.70 8.98 0.06
C PRO A 35 1.28 9.01 0.64
N ARG A 36 0.36 8.18 0.12
CA ARG A 36 -1.00 8.07 0.67
C ARG A 36 -0.87 7.92 2.18
N LYS A 37 -1.37 8.90 2.95
CA LYS A 37 -1.54 8.71 4.38
C LYS A 37 -2.40 7.46 4.57
N ARG A 38 -2.04 6.64 5.55
CA ARG A 38 -2.81 5.46 5.94
C ARG A 38 -4.28 5.86 6.09
N ALA A 39 -5.20 5.01 5.62
CA ALA A 39 -6.62 5.27 5.84
C ALA A 39 -6.85 5.34 7.35
N GLU A 40 -7.42 6.46 7.81
CA GLU A 40 -7.69 6.71 9.22
C GLU A 40 -9.16 6.48 9.51
N LEU A 41 -9.47 6.08 10.75
CA LEU A 41 -10.86 6.03 11.20
C LEU A 41 -11.55 7.39 11.02
N PRO A 42 -12.87 7.40 10.81
CA PRO A 42 -13.66 8.61 10.87
C PRO A 42 -13.44 9.34 12.21
N PRO A 43 -13.57 10.69 12.25
CA PRO A 43 -13.53 11.42 13.51
C PRO A 43 -14.57 10.89 14.50
N ARG A 44 -14.26 10.88 15.80
CA ARG A 44 -15.13 10.31 16.84
C ARG A 44 -16.57 10.84 16.79
N ALA A 45 -16.75 12.14 16.56
CA ALA A 45 -18.09 12.74 16.44
C ALA A 45 -18.93 12.11 15.31
N VAL A 46 -18.28 11.69 14.22
CA VAL A 46 -18.94 11.01 13.10
C VAL A 46 -19.29 9.56 13.46
N ILE A 47 -18.41 8.87 14.19
CA ILE A 47 -18.68 7.51 14.69
C ILE A 47 -19.89 7.53 15.63
N GLU A 48 -19.97 8.51 16.54
CA GLU A 48 -21.12 8.67 17.45
C GLU A 48 -22.42 8.95 16.69
N LEU A 49 -22.36 9.80 15.65
CA LEU A 49 -23.49 10.04 14.75
C LEU A 49 -23.92 8.76 14.03
N ALA A 50 -22.97 7.99 13.49
CA ALA A 50 -23.26 6.72 12.83
C ALA A 50 -23.89 5.70 13.79
N CYS A 51 -23.41 5.62 15.04
CA CYS A 51 -24.02 4.81 16.08
C CYS A 51 -25.46 5.24 16.37
N ALA A 52 -25.70 6.55 16.49
CA ALA A 52 -27.04 7.09 16.72
C ALA A 52 -27.98 6.72 15.56
N ILE A 53 -27.55 6.88 14.31
CA ILE A 53 -28.34 6.53 13.12
C ILE A 53 -28.64 5.02 13.08
N ALA A 54 -27.64 4.16 13.29
CA ALA A 54 -27.82 2.70 13.29
C ALA A 54 -28.73 2.18 14.41
N ASN A 55 -28.88 2.96 15.49
CA ASN A 55 -29.82 2.66 16.57
C ASN A 55 -31.23 3.18 16.28
N MET A 56 -31.36 4.29 15.56
CA MET A 56 -32.65 4.91 15.20
C MET A 56 -33.33 4.22 14.01
N ILE A 57 -32.54 3.74 13.05
CA ILE A 57 -33.02 3.17 11.79
C ILE A 57 -32.44 1.76 11.65
N GLU A 58 -33.30 0.79 11.33
CA GLU A 58 -32.82 -0.55 11.03
C GLU A 58 -32.20 -0.58 9.64
N VAL A 59 -30.88 -0.70 9.60
CA VAL A 59 -30.13 -0.77 8.36
C VAL A 59 -29.43 -2.11 8.23
N TYR A 60 -29.43 -2.67 7.03
CA TYR A 60 -29.01 -4.04 6.77
C TYR A 60 -27.89 -4.12 5.72
N ASP A 61 -26.93 -5.01 5.95
CA ASP A 61 -25.94 -5.47 4.99
C ASP A 61 -26.26 -6.92 4.60
N ALA A 62 -26.73 -7.10 3.36
CA ALA A 62 -27.47 -8.28 2.89
C ALA A 62 -28.72 -8.58 3.74
N GLU A 63 -28.56 -9.21 4.90
CA GLU A 63 -29.61 -9.59 5.87
C GLU A 63 -29.20 -9.26 7.31
N ARG A 64 -28.03 -8.64 7.48
CA ARG A 64 -27.45 -8.40 8.79
C ARG A 64 -27.63 -6.98 9.21
N ARG A 65 -28.28 -6.78 10.34
CA ARG A 65 -28.40 -5.46 10.93
C ARG A 65 -27.00 -4.89 11.20
N VAL A 66 -26.74 -3.70 10.67
CA VAL A 66 -25.58 -2.89 11.00
C VAL A 66 -25.86 -2.28 12.38
N ALA A 67 -25.08 -2.67 13.37
CA ALA A 67 -25.27 -2.23 14.76
C ALA A 67 -23.92 -2.04 15.46
N PRO A 68 -23.80 -1.06 16.38
CA PRO A 68 -22.56 -0.79 17.12
C PRO A 68 -22.37 -1.78 18.29
N SER A 69 -22.58 -3.08 18.01
CA SER A 69 -22.60 -4.14 19.00
C SER A 69 -21.95 -5.41 18.45
N VAL A 70 -21.28 -6.16 19.32
CA VAL A 70 -20.71 -7.46 18.97
C VAL A 70 -21.81 -8.52 18.93
N ARG A 71 -21.87 -9.31 17.86
CA ARG A 71 -22.72 -10.50 17.79
C ARG A 71 -22.02 -11.68 18.46
N THR A 72 -22.73 -12.41 19.32
CA THR A 72 -22.20 -13.60 19.99
C THR A 72 -22.74 -14.87 19.34
N LEU A 73 -21.86 -15.84 19.07
CA LEU A 73 -22.22 -17.16 18.56
C LEU A 73 -21.85 -18.22 19.60
N ALA A 74 -22.78 -19.12 19.92
CA ALA A 74 -22.61 -20.10 20.99
C ALA A 74 -22.97 -21.55 20.58
N THR A 75 -23.69 -21.76 19.47
CA THR A 75 -24.14 -23.08 19.04
C THR A 75 -23.57 -23.47 17.66
N SER A 76 -23.60 -24.77 17.32
CA SER A 76 -23.23 -25.23 15.97
C SER A 76 -24.04 -24.51 14.89
N LEU A 77 -25.35 -24.36 15.11
CA LEU A 77 -26.25 -23.68 14.19
C LEU A 77 -25.87 -22.20 13.99
N ASP A 78 -25.42 -21.51 15.05
CA ASP A 78 -24.91 -20.13 14.93
C ASP A 78 -23.67 -20.07 14.03
N GLY A 79 -22.78 -21.05 14.15
CA GLY A 79 -21.60 -21.21 13.30
C GLY A 79 -21.96 -21.49 11.85
N GLU A 80 -22.89 -22.41 11.61
CA GLU A 80 -23.42 -22.74 10.29
C GLU A 80 -24.10 -21.52 9.64
N ALA A 81 -24.90 -20.77 10.39
CA ALA A 81 -25.52 -19.54 9.93
C ALA A 81 -24.47 -18.48 9.55
N LEU A 82 -23.41 -18.33 10.36
CA LEU A 82 -22.30 -17.45 10.02
C LEU A 82 -21.60 -17.89 8.72
N ALA A 83 -21.40 -19.19 8.50
CA ALA A 83 -20.78 -19.72 7.28
C ALA A 83 -21.69 -19.51 6.05
N ALA A 84 -23.00 -19.73 6.21
CA ALA A 84 -23.99 -19.48 5.17
C ALA A 84 -23.99 -18.00 4.75
N ASP A 85 -23.86 -17.07 5.69
CA ASP A 85 -23.74 -15.64 5.37
C ASP A 85 -22.47 -15.30 4.57
N VAL A 86 -21.39 -16.08 4.69
CA VAL A 86 -20.17 -15.87 3.89
C VAL A 86 -20.34 -16.45 2.48
N LEU A 87 -20.95 -17.63 2.37
CA LEU A 87 -21.04 -18.38 1.12
C LEU A 87 -22.26 -18.00 0.28
N SER A 88 -23.37 -17.63 0.91
CA SER A 88 -24.69 -17.55 0.30
C SER A 88 -25.32 -16.15 0.32
N ALA A 89 -24.64 -15.14 0.88
CA ALA A 89 -25.09 -13.74 0.84
C ALA A 89 -24.32 -12.93 -0.23
N PRO A 90 -24.75 -12.94 -1.51
CA PRO A 90 -24.04 -12.28 -2.60
C PRO A 90 -24.07 -10.74 -2.51
N THR A 91 -25.01 -10.17 -1.76
CA THR A 91 -25.18 -8.73 -1.58
C THR A 91 -24.41 -8.19 -0.36
N ARG A 92 -23.69 -9.05 0.38
CA ARG A 92 -22.91 -8.63 1.54
C ARG A 92 -21.72 -7.79 1.08
N ARG A 93 -21.58 -6.60 1.64
CA ARG A 93 -20.52 -5.65 1.31
C ARG A 93 -19.51 -5.46 2.43
N LEU A 94 -19.90 -5.69 3.68
CA LEU A 94 -19.03 -5.46 4.82
C LEU A 94 -18.24 -6.74 5.20
N PRO A 95 -16.94 -6.62 5.51
CA PRO A 95 -16.18 -7.71 6.11
C PRO A 95 -16.70 -8.02 7.52
N ILE A 96 -16.41 -9.24 7.98
CA ILE A 96 -16.80 -9.72 9.31
C ILE A 96 -15.54 -10.09 10.07
N ILE A 97 -15.26 -9.41 11.17
CA ILE A 97 -14.20 -9.77 12.10
C ILE A 97 -14.74 -10.83 13.04
N VAL A 98 -14.06 -11.97 13.12
CA VAL A 98 -14.44 -13.08 13.99
C VAL A 98 -13.30 -13.36 14.96
N GLU A 99 -13.59 -13.28 16.25
CA GLU A 99 -12.67 -13.66 17.32
C GLU A 99 -13.29 -14.78 18.16
N SER A 100 -12.49 -15.79 18.52
CA SER A 100 -12.89 -16.75 19.56
C SER A 100 -12.63 -16.19 20.95
N THR A 101 -13.68 -16.11 21.76
CA THR A 101 -13.66 -15.61 23.14
C THR A 101 -13.96 -16.71 24.17
N ILE A 102 -13.78 -17.98 23.78
CA ILE A 102 -14.02 -19.15 24.63
C ILE A 102 -13.12 -19.07 25.89
N GLY A 103 -13.73 -18.79 27.04
CA GLY A 103 -13.04 -18.62 28.32
C GLY A 103 -12.40 -17.24 28.53
N LYS A 104 -12.78 -16.23 27.73
CA LYS A 104 -12.36 -14.82 27.87
C LYS A 104 -13.60 -13.93 28.07
N SER A 105 -13.46 -12.83 28.79
CA SER A 105 -14.53 -11.81 28.86
C SER A 105 -14.52 -10.95 27.59
N PRO A 106 -15.68 -10.62 26.98
CA PRO A 106 -15.76 -9.77 25.78
C PRO A 106 -15.09 -8.40 25.95
N GLU A 107 -15.12 -7.84 27.15
CA GLU A 107 -14.48 -6.56 27.51
C GLU A 107 -12.95 -6.61 27.49
N SER A 108 -12.38 -7.81 27.61
CA SER A 108 -10.92 -8.03 27.57
C SER A 108 -10.39 -8.18 26.15
N THR A 109 -11.27 -8.22 25.15
CA THR A 109 -10.86 -8.46 23.77
C THR A 109 -10.74 -7.15 23.00
N LEU A 110 -9.68 -7.08 22.21
CA LEU A 110 -9.40 -5.93 21.35
C LEU A 110 -10.54 -5.67 20.36
N THR A 111 -11.16 -6.73 19.85
CA THR A 111 -12.23 -6.62 18.84
C THR A 111 -13.55 -6.12 19.41
N GLY A 112 -13.78 -6.26 20.73
CA GLY A 112 -15.01 -5.76 21.36
C GLY A 112 -15.20 -4.26 21.17
N ALA A 113 -14.14 -3.48 21.41
CA ALA A 113 -14.15 -2.03 21.19
C ALA A 113 -14.29 -1.66 19.70
N LEU A 114 -13.85 -2.53 18.79
CA LEU A 114 -13.90 -2.27 17.34
C LEU A 114 -15.33 -2.27 16.77
N ALA A 115 -16.31 -2.86 17.46
CA ALA A 115 -17.70 -2.85 16.98
C ALA A 115 -18.27 -1.43 16.87
N ILE A 116 -17.86 -0.53 17.78
CA ILE A 116 -18.23 0.88 17.73
C ILE A 116 -17.38 1.60 16.68
N ASP A 117 -16.05 1.39 16.72
CA ASP A 117 -15.13 2.13 15.85
C ASP A 117 -15.33 1.83 14.36
N LEU A 118 -15.81 0.63 14.02
CA LEU A 118 -16.01 0.16 12.65
C LEU A 118 -17.48 0.08 12.24
N ILE A 119 -18.38 0.78 12.95
CA ILE A 119 -19.79 0.83 12.58
C ILE A 119 -19.96 1.31 11.13
N GLY A 120 -20.70 0.55 10.32
CA GLY A 120 -20.87 0.83 8.89
C GLY A 120 -19.64 0.55 8.02
N ILE A 121 -18.57 -0.01 8.58
CA ILE A 121 -17.33 -0.38 7.89
C ILE A 121 -17.08 -1.90 8.00
N ALA A 122 -17.37 -2.52 9.15
CA ALA A 122 -17.24 -3.96 9.36
C ALA A 122 -18.23 -4.46 10.43
N HIS A 123 -18.56 -5.75 10.36
CA HIS A 123 -19.26 -6.46 11.45
C HIS A 123 -18.26 -7.09 12.41
N VAL A 124 -18.60 -7.18 13.69
CA VAL A 124 -17.79 -7.87 14.71
C VAL A 124 -18.57 -9.02 15.34
N VAL A 125 -17.93 -10.19 15.40
CA VAL A 125 -18.50 -11.44 15.91
C VAL A 125 -17.56 -12.07 16.92
N HIS A 126 -18.10 -12.46 18.07
CA HIS A 126 -17.41 -13.26 19.08
C HIS A 126 -17.97 -14.68 19.11
N VAL A 127 -17.08 -15.65 18.99
CA VAL A 127 -17.43 -17.09 19.07
C VAL A 127 -17.09 -17.60 20.46
N THR A 128 -18.11 -17.98 21.21
CA THR A 128 -18.01 -18.31 22.65
C THR A 128 -18.00 -19.81 22.94
N SER A 129 -18.20 -20.66 21.93
CA SER A 129 -18.13 -22.12 22.08
C SER A 129 -17.30 -22.78 20.98
N THR A 130 -16.76 -23.97 21.29
CA THR A 130 -16.10 -24.83 20.29
C THR A 130 -17.09 -25.39 19.27
N ASP A 131 -18.36 -25.57 19.66
CA ASP A 131 -19.41 -26.11 18.79
C ASP A 131 -19.73 -25.15 17.65
N ALA A 132 -19.75 -23.84 17.92
CA ALA A 132 -19.93 -22.82 16.89
C ALA A 132 -18.74 -22.76 15.90
N ILE A 133 -17.51 -22.98 16.38
CA ILE A 133 -16.34 -23.10 15.49
C ILE A 133 -16.47 -24.34 14.60
N ALA A 134 -16.85 -25.48 15.19
CA ALA A 134 -17.03 -26.74 14.48
C ALA A 134 -18.12 -26.62 13.41
N GLY A 135 -19.30 -26.10 13.76
CA GLY A 135 -20.42 -25.87 12.84
C GLY A 135 -20.05 -24.97 11.67
N PHE A 136 -19.34 -23.86 11.94
CA PHE A 136 -18.83 -22.99 10.88
C PHE A 136 -17.90 -23.73 9.92
N ASN A 137 -16.83 -24.36 10.44
CA ASN A 137 -15.81 -24.99 9.61
C ASN A 137 -16.36 -26.19 8.83
N GLN A 138 -17.30 -26.95 9.43
CA GLN A 138 -17.97 -28.06 8.76
C GLN A 138 -18.83 -27.58 7.60
N PHE A 139 -19.66 -26.55 7.81
CA PHE A 139 -20.50 -25.98 6.76
C PHE A 139 -19.66 -25.33 5.65
N PHE A 140 -18.60 -24.63 6.05
CA PHE A 140 -17.71 -23.95 5.12
C PHE A 140 -16.83 -24.92 4.31
N GLY A 141 -16.64 -26.15 4.80
CA GLY A 141 -15.84 -27.19 4.13
C GLY A 141 -14.33 -27.01 4.25
N SER A 142 -13.86 -26.07 5.08
CA SER A 142 -12.44 -25.87 5.39
C SER A 142 -12.26 -25.22 6.77
N VAL A 143 -11.06 -25.36 7.34
CA VAL A 143 -10.72 -24.78 8.65
C VAL A 143 -10.34 -23.31 8.47
N ILE A 144 -11.25 -22.42 8.85
CA ILE A 144 -11.09 -20.96 8.75
C ILE A 144 -11.12 -20.29 10.12
N LEU A 145 -12.03 -20.73 10.99
CA LEU A 145 -12.12 -20.25 12.36
C LEU A 145 -11.26 -21.13 13.25
N ASP A 146 -10.42 -20.50 14.06
CA ASP A 146 -9.58 -21.13 15.07
C ASP A 146 -9.83 -20.47 16.43
N ARG A 147 -9.56 -21.22 17.51
CA ARG A 147 -9.73 -20.73 18.89
C ARG A 147 -8.72 -19.63 19.25
N ASN A 148 -7.58 -19.57 18.58
CA ASN A 148 -6.45 -18.73 18.97
C ASN A 148 -6.25 -17.51 18.08
N TYR A 149 -6.93 -17.45 16.93
CA TYR A 149 -6.69 -16.44 15.91
C TYR A 149 -7.94 -15.62 15.61
N VAL A 150 -7.72 -14.39 15.16
CA VAL A 150 -8.78 -13.55 14.62
C VAL A 150 -8.84 -13.77 13.11
N SER A 151 -10.05 -14.02 12.60
CA SER A 151 -10.29 -14.21 11.17
C SER A 151 -11.12 -13.04 10.63
N ILE A 152 -10.74 -12.53 9.47
CA ILE A 152 -11.52 -11.53 8.72
C ILE A 152 -12.17 -12.25 7.53
N LEU A 153 -13.49 -12.29 7.54
CA LEU A 153 -14.30 -12.90 6.49
C LEU A 153 -14.71 -11.81 5.49
N TRP A 154 -13.93 -11.68 4.42
CA TRP A 154 -14.16 -10.70 3.36
C TRP A 154 -15.43 -10.99 2.56
N PRO A 155 -16.12 -9.98 2.01
CA PRO A 155 -17.18 -10.17 1.03
C PRO A 155 -16.64 -10.83 -0.25
N LYS A 156 -17.49 -11.55 -1.00
CA LYS A 156 -17.08 -12.19 -2.27
C LYS A 156 -16.58 -11.14 -3.28
N PRO A 157 -15.59 -11.48 -4.14
CA PRO A 157 -15.01 -12.81 -4.35
C PRO A 157 -13.83 -13.17 -3.43
N GLU A 158 -13.47 -12.32 -2.47
CA GLU A 158 -12.25 -12.48 -1.68
C GLU A 158 -12.31 -13.65 -0.69
N HIS A 159 -11.17 -14.33 -0.50
CA HIS A 159 -11.04 -15.43 0.45
C HIS A 159 -10.86 -14.93 1.89
N PRO A 160 -11.33 -15.66 2.91
CA PRO A 160 -11.07 -15.33 4.31
C PRO A 160 -9.57 -15.19 4.61
N SER A 161 -9.22 -14.23 5.46
CA SER A 161 -7.84 -14.04 5.94
C SER A 161 -7.75 -14.25 7.46
N THR A 162 -6.78 -15.04 7.91
CA THR A 162 -6.55 -15.31 9.33
C THR A 162 -5.30 -14.59 9.82
N ILE A 163 -5.44 -13.85 10.91
CA ILE A 163 -4.32 -13.20 11.59
C ILE A 163 -3.70 -14.22 12.54
N ALA A 164 -2.63 -14.87 12.10
CA ALA A 164 -1.96 -15.97 12.80
C ALA A 164 -1.11 -15.52 14.01
N THR A 165 -1.68 -14.67 14.87
CA THR A 165 -1.12 -14.30 16.18
C THR A 165 -2.22 -14.34 17.25
N SER A 166 -1.87 -14.79 18.45
CA SER A 166 -2.77 -14.82 19.61
C SER A 166 -2.99 -13.46 20.26
N GLN A 167 -2.18 -12.46 19.86
CA GLN A 167 -2.25 -11.08 20.33
C GLN A 167 -2.12 -10.14 19.13
N PRO A 168 -3.15 -10.06 18.26
CA PRO A 168 -3.14 -9.11 17.16
C PRO A 168 -3.16 -7.67 17.70
N SER A 169 -2.40 -6.79 17.07
CA SER A 169 -2.52 -5.35 17.34
C SER A 169 -3.78 -4.77 16.70
N ARG A 170 -4.24 -3.62 17.18
CA ARG A 170 -5.40 -2.92 16.61
C ARG A 170 -5.22 -2.64 15.12
N GLU A 171 -4.02 -2.18 14.77
CA GLU A 171 -3.61 -1.81 13.42
C GLU A 171 -3.67 -3.02 12.48
N GLN A 172 -3.19 -4.18 12.93
CA GLN A 172 -3.22 -5.43 12.15
C GLN A 172 -4.63 -5.85 11.73
N ILE A 173 -5.66 -5.46 12.51
CA ILE A 173 -7.07 -5.74 12.19
C ILE A 173 -7.68 -4.60 11.37
N VAL A 174 -7.47 -3.35 11.79
CA VAL A 174 -8.18 -2.18 11.29
C VAL A 174 -7.66 -1.70 9.93
N ASP A 175 -6.33 -1.67 9.73
CA ASP A 175 -5.75 -1.11 8.50
C ASP A 175 -6.18 -1.82 7.21
N PRO A 176 -6.20 -3.17 7.12
CA PRO A 176 -6.64 -3.82 5.89
C PRO A 176 -8.13 -3.53 5.61
N ILE A 177 -8.95 -3.38 6.65
CA ILE A 177 -10.38 -3.07 6.52
C ILE A 177 -10.57 -1.64 6.00
N LEU A 178 -9.86 -0.66 6.57
CA LEU A 178 -9.93 0.73 6.11
C LEU A 178 -9.39 0.90 4.70
N ALA A 179 -8.31 0.18 4.36
CA ALA A 179 -7.78 0.16 3.00
C ALA A 179 -8.78 -0.42 2.00
N ALA A 180 -9.47 -1.52 2.35
CA ALA A 180 -10.51 -2.10 1.52
C ALA A 180 -11.72 -1.16 1.38
N ALA A 181 -12.19 -0.55 2.47
CA ALA A 181 -13.31 0.39 2.46
C ALA A 181 -13.03 1.62 1.57
N ALA A 182 -11.80 2.13 1.58
CA ALA A 182 -11.39 3.26 0.75
C ALA A 182 -11.35 2.96 -0.76
N LEU A 183 -11.26 1.68 -1.15
CA LEU A 183 -11.23 1.23 -2.54
C LEU A 183 -12.59 0.81 -3.09
N GLN A 184 -13.61 0.73 -2.22
CA GLN A 184 -14.95 0.38 -2.67
C GLN A 184 -15.56 1.52 -3.51
N PRO A 185 -16.36 1.22 -4.55
CA PRO A 185 -17.14 2.23 -5.25
C PRO A 185 -18.30 2.73 -4.38
N ALA A 186 -18.69 3.99 -4.57
CA ALA A 186 -19.82 4.60 -3.86
C ALA A 186 -21.10 3.78 -4.09
N LEU A 187 -21.98 3.75 -3.09
CA LEU A 187 -23.33 3.22 -3.27
C LEU A 187 -24.04 4.05 -4.34
N ALA A 188 -24.57 3.39 -5.37
CA ALA A 188 -25.55 4.01 -6.25
C ALA A 188 -26.77 4.35 -5.39
N VAL A 189 -26.94 5.62 -5.06
CA VAL A 189 -28.13 6.09 -4.35
C VAL A 189 -29.28 6.00 -5.34
N GLN A 190 -30.24 5.11 -5.10
CA GLN A 190 -31.48 5.15 -5.86
C GLN A 190 -32.17 6.48 -5.56
N PRO A 191 -32.65 7.21 -6.58
CA PRO A 191 -33.47 8.40 -6.37
C PRO A 191 -34.61 8.02 -5.43
N LEU A 192 -34.91 8.87 -4.44
CA LEU A 192 -36.07 8.66 -3.58
C LEU A 192 -37.31 8.40 -4.45
N PRO A 193 -38.16 7.42 -4.13
CA PRO A 193 -39.39 7.19 -4.87
C PRO A 193 -40.18 8.50 -4.92
N ARG A 194 -40.38 9.06 -6.11
CA ARG A 194 -41.30 10.18 -6.30
C ARG A 194 -42.64 9.74 -5.71
N ALA A 195 -43.15 10.50 -4.74
CA ALA A 195 -44.47 10.26 -4.19
C ALA A 195 -45.47 10.28 -5.35
N MET A 196 -45.97 9.13 -5.76
CA MET A 196 -47.13 9.08 -6.64
C MET A 196 -48.26 9.73 -5.86
N ASN A 197 -48.78 10.84 -6.39
CA ASN A 197 -49.96 11.53 -5.89
C ASN A 197 -51.11 10.53 -5.69
N GLN A 198 -51.22 9.97 -4.49
CA GLN A 198 -52.38 9.17 -4.12
C GLN A 198 -53.53 10.14 -3.83
N SER A 199 -54.63 9.88 -4.52
CA SER A 199 -55.85 10.65 -4.52
C SER A 199 -56.32 11.02 -3.10
N ARG A 200 -56.52 12.33 -2.95
CA ARG A 200 -57.20 13.06 -1.88
C ARG A 200 -58.28 12.23 -1.13
N PRO A 201 -58.15 12.00 0.19
CA PRO A 201 -59.28 11.57 1.00
C PRO A 201 -60.26 12.73 1.21
N THR A 202 -61.54 12.41 1.16
CA THR A 202 -62.70 13.28 1.39
C THR A 202 -62.69 13.93 2.78
N SER A 203 -63.02 15.22 2.83
CA SER A 203 -63.09 16.04 4.05
C SER A 203 -64.13 15.54 5.06
N PRO A 204 -63.83 15.53 6.37
CA PRO A 204 -64.85 15.55 7.42
C PRO A 204 -65.28 16.98 7.76
N GLN A 205 -66.55 17.12 8.16
CA GLN A 205 -67.22 18.35 8.53
C GLN A 205 -66.61 19.06 9.75
N ILE A 206 -66.66 20.38 9.68
CA ILE A 206 -66.19 21.37 10.66
C ILE A 206 -67.17 21.44 11.84
N THR A 207 -66.64 21.59 13.05
CA THR A 207 -67.31 22.27 14.17
C THR A 207 -66.43 23.38 14.70
N ASP A 208 -67.01 24.57 14.83
CA ASP A 208 -66.34 25.82 15.17
C ASP A 208 -65.91 25.90 16.64
N THR A 209 -64.73 26.47 16.93
CA THR A 209 -64.57 27.78 17.59
C THR A 209 -63.07 28.12 17.73
N SER A 210 -62.47 28.83 16.76
CA SER A 210 -61.24 29.68 16.84
C SER A 210 -60.73 30.09 15.42
N THR A 211 -61.65 30.42 14.51
CA THR A 211 -61.40 30.22 13.07
C THR A 211 -60.56 31.28 12.37
N ALA A 212 -60.66 32.57 12.70
CA ALA A 212 -60.00 33.62 11.90
C ALA A 212 -58.47 33.63 12.02
N THR A 213 -57.93 33.56 13.24
CA THR A 213 -56.47 33.56 13.48
C THR A 213 -55.83 32.26 13.00
N GLN A 214 -56.49 31.13 13.22
CA GLN A 214 -56.01 29.82 12.74
C GLN A 214 -56.02 29.74 11.21
N LEU A 215 -57.06 30.27 10.54
CA LEU A 215 -57.10 30.36 9.07
C LEU A 215 -56.02 31.28 8.51
N ALA A 216 -55.70 32.39 9.18
CA ALA A 216 -54.62 33.27 8.78
C ALA A 216 -53.24 32.60 8.92
N MET A 217 -53.02 31.87 10.01
CA MET A 217 -51.79 31.09 10.23
C MET A 217 -51.64 29.98 9.18
N LEU A 218 -52.70 29.21 8.92
CA LEU A 218 -52.71 28.16 7.88
C LEU A 218 -52.43 28.74 6.48
N ARG A 219 -52.96 29.92 6.16
CA ARG A 219 -52.67 30.59 4.87
C ARG A 219 -51.22 31.03 4.76
N HIS A 220 -50.64 31.50 5.86
CA HIS A 220 -49.23 31.88 5.90
C HIS A 220 -48.32 30.66 5.73
N GLU A 221 -48.62 29.56 6.42
CA GLU A 221 -47.90 28.29 6.32
C GLU A 221 -48.00 27.67 4.92
N ILE A 222 -49.18 27.76 4.28
CA ILE A 222 -49.34 27.34 2.87
C ILE A 222 -48.44 28.16 1.94
N GLU A 223 -48.34 29.47 2.14
CA GLU A 223 -47.52 30.33 1.29
C GLU A 223 -46.02 30.09 1.51
N GLU A 224 -45.60 29.87 2.76
CA GLU A 224 -44.23 29.49 3.10
C GLU A 224 -43.85 28.14 2.47
N HIS A 225 -44.74 27.14 2.54
CA HIS A 225 -44.54 25.86 1.89
C HIS A 225 -44.47 25.98 0.36
N ARG A 226 -45.22 26.90 -0.27
CA ARG A 226 -45.14 27.15 -1.71
C ARG A 226 -43.78 27.73 -2.11
N LEU A 227 -43.29 28.72 -1.36
CA LEU A 227 -41.98 29.31 -1.59
C LEU A 227 -40.86 28.27 -1.39
N HIS A 228 -41.00 27.40 -0.39
CA HIS A 228 -40.05 26.32 -0.16
C HIS A 228 -40.07 25.28 -1.29
N ILE A 229 -41.24 24.95 -1.84
CA ILE A 229 -41.35 24.07 -3.01
C ILE A 229 -40.65 24.69 -4.22
N GLU A 230 -40.85 25.98 -4.50
CA GLU A 230 -40.16 26.66 -5.61
C GLU A 230 -38.62 26.63 -5.44
N GLN A 231 -38.13 26.82 -4.21
CA GLN A 231 -36.70 26.70 -3.91
C GLN A 231 -36.15 25.29 -4.14
N LEU A 232 -36.90 24.26 -3.73
CA LEU A 232 -36.53 22.87 -3.94
C LEU A 232 -36.54 22.50 -5.43
N ASP A 233 -37.48 23.05 -6.22
CA ASP A 233 -37.52 22.83 -7.66
C ASP A 233 -36.30 23.46 -8.36
N GLU A 234 -35.88 24.67 -7.96
CA GLU A 234 -34.65 25.29 -8.47
C GLU A 234 -33.39 24.51 -8.09
N GLU A 235 -33.31 24.01 -6.85
CA GLU A 235 -32.18 23.18 -6.41
C GLU A 235 -32.15 21.84 -7.15
N LEU A 236 -33.30 21.25 -7.44
CA LEU A 236 -33.42 20.04 -8.22
C LEU A 236 -32.92 20.25 -9.65
N GLU A 237 -33.34 21.34 -10.31
CA GLU A 237 -32.90 21.67 -11.67
C GLU A 237 -31.37 21.87 -11.73
N ARG A 238 -30.79 22.56 -10.75
CA ARG A 238 -29.32 22.71 -10.64
C ARG A 238 -28.64 21.34 -10.48
N THR A 239 -29.17 20.49 -9.62
CA THR A 239 -28.60 19.16 -9.36
C THR A 239 -28.71 18.25 -10.59
N GLU A 240 -29.80 18.35 -11.35
CA GLU A 240 -29.99 17.60 -12.60
C GLU A 240 -28.99 18.05 -13.67
N ASN A 241 -28.78 19.36 -13.82
CA ASN A 241 -27.76 19.90 -14.74
C ASN A 241 -26.35 19.47 -14.36
N ASP A 242 -25.98 19.56 -13.07
CA ASP A 242 -24.67 19.12 -12.58
C ASP A 242 -24.45 17.63 -12.84
N ARG A 243 -25.49 16.80 -12.61
CA ARG A 243 -25.43 15.35 -12.87
C ARG A 243 -25.16 15.07 -14.34
N ASP A 244 -25.82 15.78 -15.25
CA ASP A 244 -25.67 15.55 -16.67
C ASP A 244 -24.26 15.95 -17.15
N GLU A 245 -23.71 17.06 -16.65
CA GLU A 245 -22.31 17.46 -16.89
C GLU A 245 -21.31 16.42 -16.35
N PHE A 246 -21.54 15.90 -15.14
CA PHE A 246 -20.69 14.83 -14.58
C PHE A 246 -20.78 13.52 -15.39
N SER A 247 -21.94 13.23 -15.98
CA SER A 247 -22.13 12.04 -16.80
C SER A 247 -21.29 12.13 -18.09
N GLU A 248 -21.28 13.28 -18.74
CA GLU A 248 -20.47 13.52 -19.94
C GLU A 248 -18.97 13.39 -19.63
N LEU A 249 -18.50 14.00 -18.54
CA LEU A 249 -17.09 13.89 -18.11
C LEU A 249 -16.69 12.44 -17.79
N LEU A 250 -17.59 11.65 -17.21
CA LEU A 250 -17.31 10.26 -16.87
C LEU A 250 -17.20 9.39 -18.13
N GLU A 251 -18.00 9.67 -19.16
CA GLU A 251 -17.88 8.99 -20.46
C GLU A 251 -16.55 9.30 -21.16
N GLU A 252 -16.12 10.58 -21.14
CA GLU A 252 -14.81 10.98 -21.70
C GLU A 252 -13.64 10.28 -20.99
N GLU A 253 -13.65 10.25 -19.66
CA GLU A 253 -12.59 9.59 -18.89
C GLU A 253 -12.62 8.06 -19.06
N GLN A 254 -13.80 7.46 -19.25
CA GLN A 254 -13.92 6.03 -19.54
C GLN A 254 -13.23 5.68 -20.87
N ILE A 255 -13.44 6.48 -21.93
CA ILE A 255 -12.75 6.32 -23.22
C ILE A 255 -11.24 6.43 -23.03
N ARG A 256 -10.78 7.42 -22.26
CA ARG A 256 -9.35 7.63 -22.00
C ARG A 256 -8.70 6.46 -21.27
N VAL A 257 -9.41 5.86 -20.30
CA VAL A 257 -8.93 4.67 -19.58
C VAL A 257 -8.80 3.47 -20.53
N GLU A 258 -9.74 3.28 -21.44
CA GLU A 258 -9.67 2.22 -22.45
C GLU A 258 -8.45 2.41 -23.37
N GLU A 259 -8.23 3.62 -23.88
CA GLU A 259 -7.06 3.95 -24.70
C GLU A 259 -5.75 3.63 -23.99
N LEU A 260 -5.58 4.12 -22.75
CA LEU A 260 -4.38 3.86 -21.94
C LEU A 260 -4.18 2.36 -21.65
N THR A 261 -5.28 1.62 -21.45
CA THR A 261 -5.22 0.18 -21.20
C THR A 261 -4.70 -0.57 -22.43
N THR A 262 -5.14 -0.16 -23.63
CA THR A 262 -4.63 -0.74 -24.89
C THR A 262 -3.15 -0.42 -25.11
N GLU A 263 -2.72 0.80 -24.81
CA GLU A 263 -1.31 1.21 -24.93
C GLU A 263 -0.41 0.42 -23.99
N ILE A 264 -0.82 0.25 -22.72
CA ILE A 264 -0.09 -0.56 -21.74
C ILE A 264 0.06 -2.01 -22.23
N SER A 265 -0.99 -2.58 -22.80
CA SER A 265 -0.95 -3.95 -23.33
C SER A 265 0.07 -4.07 -24.48
N LEU A 266 0.07 -3.11 -25.40
CA LEU A 266 1.03 -3.04 -26.50
C LEU A 266 2.48 -2.90 -26.00
N LEU A 267 2.71 -1.99 -25.06
CA LEU A 267 4.04 -1.77 -24.48
C LEU A 267 4.56 -3.00 -23.74
N ARG A 268 3.70 -3.72 -23.01
CA ARG A 268 4.04 -5.00 -22.36
C ARG A 268 4.42 -6.08 -23.38
N GLY A 269 3.72 -6.13 -24.51
CA GLY A 269 4.06 -7.03 -25.62
C GLY A 269 5.45 -6.71 -26.21
N ARG A 270 5.71 -5.43 -26.48
CA ARG A 270 7.03 -4.97 -26.99
C ARG A 270 8.15 -5.25 -25.99
N LEU A 271 7.92 -5.00 -24.70
CA LEU A 271 8.91 -5.28 -23.65
C LEU A 271 9.26 -6.77 -23.60
N SER A 272 8.26 -7.65 -23.67
CA SER A 272 8.47 -9.11 -23.70
C SER A 272 9.34 -9.53 -24.89
N ALA A 273 9.11 -8.95 -26.07
CA ALA A 273 9.91 -9.23 -27.26
C ALA A 273 11.38 -8.78 -27.09
N VAL A 274 11.61 -7.60 -26.51
CA VAL A 274 12.96 -7.09 -26.23
C VAL A 274 13.69 -7.97 -25.21
N ILE A 275 12.99 -8.43 -24.17
CA ILE A 275 13.57 -9.33 -23.17
C ILE A 275 14.01 -10.65 -23.81
N LEU A 276 13.17 -11.24 -24.67
CA LEU A 276 13.53 -12.46 -25.40
C LEU A 276 14.78 -12.25 -26.27
N GLN A 277 14.81 -11.15 -27.04
CA GLN A 277 15.99 -10.80 -27.85
C GLN A 277 17.26 -10.62 -27.01
N ALA A 278 17.15 -9.99 -25.84
CA ALA A 278 18.28 -9.81 -24.94
C ALA A 278 18.81 -11.15 -24.41
N VAL A 279 17.92 -12.07 -24.03
CA VAL A 279 18.29 -13.43 -23.58
C VAL A 279 18.98 -14.21 -24.71
N ASP A 280 18.46 -14.14 -25.93
CA ASP A 280 19.06 -14.81 -27.08
C ASP A 280 20.47 -14.27 -27.40
N LEU A 281 20.63 -12.95 -27.38
CA LEU A 281 21.93 -12.29 -27.58
C LEU A 281 22.93 -12.63 -26.47
N GLU A 282 22.49 -12.73 -25.22
CA GLU A 282 23.34 -13.18 -24.12
C GLU A 282 23.82 -14.63 -24.33
N ALA A 283 22.94 -15.52 -24.77
CA ALA A 283 23.28 -16.91 -25.06
C ALA A 283 24.24 -17.03 -26.26
N GLU A 284 24.08 -16.17 -27.27
CA GLU A 284 25.01 -16.07 -28.40
C GLU A 284 26.39 -15.56 -27.97
N LEU A 285 26.43 -14.51 -27.14
CA LEU A 285 27.67 -13.96 -26.59
C LEU A 285 28.41 -15.02 -25.76
N GLU A 286 27.69 -15.78 -24.95
CA GLU A 286 28.25 -16.86 -24.15
C GLU A 286 28.86 -17.98 -24.99
N ARG A 287 28.23 -18.33 -26.12
CA ARG A 287 28.78 -19.31 -27.09
C ARG A 287 30.00 -18.77 -27.83
N ALA A 288 29.97 -17.51 -28.25
CA ALA A 288 31.01 -16.93 -29.10
C ALA A 288 32.25 -16.48 -28.32
N LYS A 289 32.08 -15.97 -27.09
CA LYS A 289 33.13 -15.35 -26.26
C LYS A 289 32.88 -15.65 -24.78
N PRO A 290 33.01 -16.92 -24.33
CA PRO A 290 32.75 -17.31 -22.96
C PRO A 290 33.59 -16.53 -21.94
N GLU A 291 34.81 -16.11 -22.31
CA GLU A 291 35.71 -15.29 -21.49
C GLU A 291 35.20 -13.86 -21.22
N ARG A 292 34.23 -13.37 -22.02
CA ARG A 292 33.59 -12.06 -21.80
C ARG A 292 32.42 -12.14 -20.83
N VAL A 293 31.93 -13.34 -20.53
CA VAL A 293 30.83 -13.55 -19.59
C VAL A 293 31.38 -13.53 -18.16
N LEU A 294 31.26 -12.40 -17.49
CA LEU A 294 31.61 -12.28 -16.08
C LEU A 294 30.54 -12.98 -15.24
N ARG A 295 30.89 -14.09 -14.57
CA ARG A 295 29.95 -14.85 -13.73
C ARG A 295 30.16 -14.59 -12.25
N ARG A 296 31.39 -14.21 -11.86
CA ARG A 296 31.79 -13.89 -10.49
C ARG A 296 32.49 -12.53 -10.42
N VAL A 297 32.49 -11.93 -9.24
CA VAL A 297 33.28 -10.71 -8.96
C VAL A 297 34.77 -10.98 -9.19
N LEU A 298 35.25 -12.18 -8.87
CA LEU A 298 36.62 -12.60 -9.13
C LEU A 298 37.00 -12.54 -10.63
N ASP A 299 36.07 -12.88 -11.53
CA ASP A 299 36.31 -12.83 -12.98
C ASP A 299 36.53 -11.38 -13.42
N ALA A 300 35.74 -10.44 -12.88
CA ALA A 300 35.88 -9.02 -13.14
C ALA A 300 37.22 -8.46 -12.64
N VAL A 301 37.68 -8.90 -11.46
CA VAL A 301 38.97 -8.52 -10.88
C VAL A 301 40.14 -9.05 -11.71
N ASN A 302 40.08 -10.32 -12.13
CA ASN A 302 41.12 -10.91 -12.97
C ASN A 302 41.23 -10.21 -14.33
N ARG A 303 40.08 -9.84 -14.91
CA ARG A 303 40.03 -9.09 -16.17
C ARG A 303 40.50 -7.65 -16.01
N ALA A 304 40.11 -6.97 -14.93
CA ALA A 304 40.59 -5.63 -14.62
C ALA A 304 42.11 -5.61 -14.40
N ARG A 305 42.69 -6.63 -13.75
CA ARG A 305 44.16 -6.75 -13.62
C ARG A 305 44.87 -6.79 -14.98
N THR A 306 44.25 -7.39 -16.00
CA THR A 306 44.85 -7.48 -17.34
C THR A 306 44.59 -6.25 -18.21
N GLU A 307 43.41 -5.64 -18.10
CA GLU A 307 42.97 -4.54 -18.97
C GLU A 307 43.25 -3.15 -18.36
N CYS A 308 43.33 -3.04 -17.04
CA CYS A 308 43.50 -1.77 -16.34
C CYS A 308 44.96 -1.54 -15.90
N VAL A 309 45.77 -0.98 -16.81
CA VAL A 309 47.22 -0.76 -16.64
C VAL A 309 47.62 0.04 -15.41
N ASN A 310 46.75 0.89 -14.86
CA ASN A 310 47.06 1.76 -13.71
C ASN A 310 46.50 1.25 -12.38
N LEU A 311 45.82 0.10 -12.40
CA LEU A 311 45.34 -0.57 -11.20
C LEU A 311 46.30 -1.68 -10.81
N GLU A 312 46.66 -1.69 -9.53
CA GLU A 312 47.33 -2.80 -8.89
C GLU A 312 46.35 -3.47 -7.92
N PHE A 313 46.50 -4.78 -7.73
CA PHE A 313 45.61 -5.54 -6.86
C PHE A 313 46.43 -6.24 -5.80
N ALA A 314 46.17 -5.91 -4.53
CA ALA A 314 46.76 -6.63 -3.43
C ALA A 314 46.18 -8.05 -3.35
N ARG A 315 46.92 -8.98 -2.75
CA ARG A 315 46.48 -10.38 -2.58
C ARG A 315 45.09 -10.48 -1.91
N SER A 316 44.84 -9.64 -0.90
CA SER A 316 43.57 -9.58 -0.18
C SER A 316 42.37 -9.19 -1.06
N ALA A 317 42.58 -8.49 -2.19
CA ALA A 317 41.50 -8.13 -3.10
C ALA A 317 40.95 -9.36 -3.81
N PHE A 318 41.82 -10.28 -4.25
CA PHE A 318 41.41 -11.54 -4.85
C PHE A 318 40.70 -12.45 -3.83
N GLU A 319 41.25 -12.55 -2.62
CA GLU A 319 40.69 -13.38 -1.55
C GLU A 319 39.31 -12.91 -1.08
N THR A 320 39.06 -11.59 -1.10
CA THR A 320 37.75 -11.02 -0.75
C THR A 320 36.76 -11.08 -1.91
N ALA A 321 37.22 -10.88 -3.15
CA ALA A 321 36.40 -11.03 -4.34
C ALA A 321 35.90 -12.45 -4.57
N ASP A 322 36.72 -13.47 -4.29
CA ASP A 322 36.33 -14.90 -4.42
C ASP A 322 35.21 -15.29 -3.43
N LYS A 323 35.16 -14.62 -2.28
CA LYS A 323 34.13 -14.85 -1.25
C LYS A 323 32.79 -14.20 -1.59
N LEU A 324 32.73 -13.29 -2.55
CA LEU A 324 31.49 -12.68 -3.02
C LEU A 324 30.80 -13.64 -3.99
N GLN A 325 30.02 -14.58 -3.45
CA GLN A 325 29.22 -15.52 -4.23
C GLN A 325 27.83 -14.92 -4.52
N GLY A 326 27.57 -14.61 -5.80
CA GLY A 326 26.26 -14.21 -6.29
C GLY A 326 26.20 -14.31 -7.83
N PRO A 327 25.07 -14.74 -8.45
CA PRO A 327 25.00 -15.03 -9.89
C PRO A 327 25.02 -13.79 -10.81
N ASN A 328 25.28 -12.59 -10.30
CA ASN A 328 25.12 -11.37 -11.08
C ASN A 328 26.18 -10.30 -10.71
N PRO A 329 27.36 -10.33 -11.35
CA PRO A 329 28.11 -9.10 -11.58
C PRO A 329 27.45 -8.24 -12.70
N ARG A 330 26.34 -8.73 -13.32
CA ARG A 330 25.68 -8.18 -14.52
C ARG A 330 25.00 -6.81 -14.36
N GLY A 331 24.98 -6.22 -13.18
CA GLY A 331 24.55 -4.82 -13.07
C GLY A 331 25.77 -3.92 -13.06
N ASP A 332 26.21 -3.41 -14.21
CA ASP A 332 26.93 -2.13 -14.45
C ASP A 332 28.03 -1.69 -13.45
N SER A 333 28.59 -2.58 -12.61
CA SER A 333 29.29 -2.17 -11.39
C SER A 333 30.57 -2.95 -11.08
N GLY A 334 30.85 -4.02 -11.82
CA GLY A 334 32.09 -4.79 -11.64
C GLY A 334 33.27 -4.16 -12.36
N ILE A 335 33.30 -4.32 -13.69
CA ILE A 335 34.44 -3.91 -14.52
C ILE A 335 34.41 -2.43 -14.91
N GLU A 336 33.22 -1.87 -15.14
CA GLU A 336 33.05 -0.46 -15.48
C GLU A 336 33.56 0.44 -14.36
N CYS A 337 33.38 0.03 -13.09
CA CYS A 337 34.00 0.69 -11.96
C CYS A 337 35.53 0.74 -12.07
N PHE A 338 36.19 -0.37 -12.42
CA PHE A 338 37.65 -0.39 -12.58
C PHE A 338 38.12 0.43 -13.79
N GLN A 339 37.40 0.37 -14.91
CA GLN A 339 37.72 1.17 -16.11
C GLN A 339 37.54 2.67 -15.85
N VAL A 340 36.45 3.07 -15.19
CA VAL A 340 36.21 4.46 -14.78
C VAL A 340 37.27 4.93 -13.80
N VAL A 341 37.63 4.12 -12.80
CA VAL A 341 38.69 4.48 -11.84
C VAL A 341 40.03 4.67 -12.54
N GLN A 342 40.36 3.80 -13.51
CA GLN A 342 41.55 3.98 -14.33
C GLN A 342 41.49 5.28 -15.14
N ASP A 343 40.38 5.55 -15.81
CA ASP A 343 40.19 6.72 -16.65
C ASP A 343 40.32 8.01 -15.82
N VAL A 344 39.72 8.03 -14.64
CA VAL A 344 39.73 9.17 -13.73
C VAL A 344 41.11 9.39 -13.10
N ALA A 345 41.84 8.33 -12.81
CA ALA A 345 43.14 8.46 -12.20
C ALA A 345 44.15 9.20 -13.11
N TRP A 346 43.98 9.17 -14.44
CA TRP A 346 45.06 9.59 -15.36
C TRP A 346 44.69 10.50 -16.53
N ARG A 347 43.40 10.76 -16.80
CA ARG A 347 43.01 11.58 -17.96
C ARG A 347 43.36 13.07 -17.87
N SER A 348 43.86 13.60 -16.75
CA SER A 348 44.11 15.05 -16.60
C SER A 348 45.42 15.45 -15.92
N ASP A 349 46.32 14.51 -15.57
CA ASP A 349 47.54 14.77 -14.78
C ASP A 349 47.32 15.55 -13.45
N THR A 350 46.05 15.69 -13.06
CA THR A 350 45.60 16.52 -11.96
C THR A 350 44.56 15.69 -11.25
N PHE A 351 44.98 14.89 -10.26
CA PHE A 351 44.05 14.13 -9.42
C PHE A 351 43.38 15.14 -8.47
N PRO A 352 42.15 15.61 -8.72
CA PRO A 352 41.54 16.61 -7.87
C PRO A 352 40.73 15.83 -6.86
N SER A 353 41.31 15.53 -5.70
CA SER A 353 40.54 15.02 -4.56
C SER A 353 39.29 15.88 -4.30
N ALA A 354 39.39 17.19 -4.60
CA ALA A 354 38.28 18.12 -4.72
C ALA A 354 37.52 17.96 -6.05
N GLY A 355 36.43 17.19 -6.04
CA GLY A 355 35.52 17.06 -7.18
C GLY A 355 35.38 15.64 -7.74
N LEU A 356 36.25 14.72 -7.33
CA LEU A 356 36.21 13.31 -7.71
C LEU A 356 34.86 12.63 -7.38
N THR A 357 34.30 12.91 -6.19
CA THR A 357 32.98 12.40 -5.79
C THR A 357 31.88 12.89 -6.71
N SER A 358 31.89 14.18 -7.09
CA SER A 358 30.90 14.73 -8.02
C SER A 358 31.08 14.17 -9.43
N TYR A 359 32.31 14.10 -9.93
CA TYR A 359 32.60 13.55 -11.26
C TYR A 359 32.12 12.11 -11.38
N LEU A 360 32.52 11.23 -10.45
CA LEU A 360 32.13 9.82 -10.47
C LEU A 360 30.62 9.62 -10.31
N ARG A 361 29.97 10.46 -9.50
CA ARG A 361 28.51 10.44 -9.38
C ARG A 361 27.84 10.86 -10.68
N ASP A 362 28.33 11.91 -11.32
CA ASP A 362 27.66 12.56 -12.45
C ASP A 362 27.95 11.82 -13.79
N THR A 363 29.13 11.23 -13.98
CA THR A 363 29.49 10.50 -15.21
C THR A 363 29.14 9.02 -15.19
N SER A 364 29.15 8.39 -14.02
CA SER A 364 29.07 6.93 -13.91
C SER A 364 28.20 6.45 -12.74
N GLY A 365 27.53 7.35 -12.02
CA GLY A 365 26.65 6.99 -10.90
C GLY A 365 27.37 6.36 -9.72
N LEU A 366 28.71 6.46 -9.64
CA LEU A 366 29.53 5.83 -8.61
C LEU A 366 29.72 6.77 -7.43
N ASP A 367 29.56 6.23 -6.23
CA ASP A 367 29.69 6.99 -4.99
C ASP A 367 31.07 6.74 -4.36
N PHE A 368 31.93 7.75 -4.48
CA PHE A 368 33.30 7.72 -3.98
C PHE A 368 33.44 8.41 -2.63
N VAL A 369 34.06 7.69 -1.69
CA VAL A 369 34.39 8.16 -0.35
C VAL A 369 35.91 8.22 -0.21
N ALA A 370 36.46 9.42 -0.04
CA ALA A 370 37.90 9.65 0.01
C ALA A 370 38.59 9.10 1.27
N ARG A 371 37.87 8.98 2.39
CA ARG A 371 38.39 8.50 3.67
C ARG A 371 37.28 7.93 4.54
N ILE A 372 37.63 6.97 5.39
CA ILE A 372 36.79 6.53 6.51
C ILE A 372 36.90 7.50 7.70
N GLY A 373 35.89 7.49 8.56
CA GLY A 373 35.86 8.32 9.77
C GLY A 373 36.92 7.92 10.79
N GLU A 374 37.34 8.88 11.62
CA GLU A 374 38.38 8.70 12.65
C GLU A 374 38.01 7.63 13.68
N ASP A 375 36.74 7.57 14.08
CA ASP A 375 36.21 6.52 14.95
C ASP A 375 36.34 5.12 14.33
N THR A 376 36.12 4.99 13.03
CA THR A 376 36.26 3.74 12.29
C THR A 376 37.72 3.31 12.20
N ILE A 377 38.64 4.26 12.00
CA ILE A 377 40.09 4.01 12.03
C ILE A 377 40.49 3.47 13.42
N ASN A 378 40.01 4.09 14.49
CA ASN A 378 40.36 3.69 15.86
C ASN A 378 39.83 2.29 16.22
N ARG A 379 38.63 1.92 15.77
CA ARG A 379 38.01 0.62 16.09
C ARG A 379 38.46 -0.51 15.17
N HIS A 380 38.73 -0.21 13.90
CA HIS A 380 38.92 -1.21 12.85
C HIS A 380 40.17 -0.96 11.99
N GLY A 381 41.14 -0.18 12.45
CA GLY A 381 42.31 0.22 11.66
C GLY A 381 43.11 -0.93 11.05
N SER A 382 43.21 -2.07 11.74
CA SER A 382 43.84 -3.29 11.19
C SER A 382 43.10 -3.84 9.97
N TRP A 383 41.78 -3.68 9.90
CA TRP A 383 40.98 -4.09 8.76
C TRP A 383 41.23 -3.21 7.53
N TYR A 384 41.48 -1.92 7.73
CA TYR A 384 41.80 -0.97 6.66
C TYR A 384 43.29 -0.88 6.35
N THR A 385 44.09 -1.78 6.90
CA THR A 385 45.51 -1.90 6.60
C THR A 385 45.76 -3.18 5.84
N ILE A 386 46.52 -3.10 4.75
CA ILE A 386 46.94 -4.25 3.94
C ILE A 386 48.45 -4.23 3.76
N THR A 387 49.05 -5.38 3.47
CA THR A 387 50.44 -5.46 3.01
C THR A 387 50.46 -5.65 1.50
N HIS A 388 51.16 -4.77 0.79
CA HIS A 388 51.35 -4.84 -0.67
C HIS A 388 52.81 -4.53 -0.99
N ASN A 389 53.47 -5.41 -1.76
CA ASN A 389 54.89 -5.30 -2.10
C ASN A 389 55.84 -5.09 -0.89
N GLY A 390 55.49 -5.64 0.27
CA GLY A 390 56.28 -5.51 1.51
C GLY A 390 56.02 -4.22 2.31
N GLU A 391 55.20 -3.31 1.79
CA GLU A 391 54.80 -2.07 2.44
C GLU A 391 53.41 -2.21 3.07
N SER A 392 53.19 -1.56 4.22
CA SER A 392 51.86 -1.47 4.84
C SER A 392 51.11 -0.27 4.28
N LEU A 393 50.00 -0.51 3.59
CA LEU A 393 49.17 0.51 2.96
C LEU A 393 47.82 0.64 3.66
N HIS A 394 47.36 1.86 3.82
CA HIS A 394 46.02 2.16 4.35
C HIS A 394 45.02 2.33 3.21
N ILE A 395 43.92 1.56 3.24
CA ILE A 395 42.86 1.47 2.21
C ILE A 395 41.55 2.10 2.67
N GLY A 396 41.62 3.32 3.23
CA GLY A 396 40.44 4.04 3.74
C GLY A 396 39.53 4.62 2.64
N ALA A 397 40.05 4.85 1.43
CA ALA A 397 39.24 5.30 0.31
C ALA A 397 38.44 4.14 -0.27
N HIS A 398 37.20 4.39 -0.68
CA HIS A 398 36.39 3.33 -1.29
C HIS A 398 35.31 3.84 -2.24
N LEU A 399 34.94 2.95 -3.17
CA LEU A 399 33.81 3.13 -4.07
C LEU A 399 32.66 2.26 -3.61
N ARG A 400 31.45 2.81 -3.66
CA ARG A 400 30.20 2.07 -3.49
C ARG A 400 29.60 1.85 -4.88
N ALA A 401 29.51 0.59 -5.28
CA ALA A 401 29.11 0.17 -6.61
C ALA A 401 27.83 -0.69 -6.50
N GLY A 402 26.75 -0.31 -7.19
CA GLY A 402 25.44 -0.97 -7.13
C GLY A 402 24.36 -0.17 -6.39
N LYS A 403 23.17 -0.76 -6.17
CA LYS A 403 22.04 -0.16 -5.43
C LYS A 403 21.50 -1.14 -4.38
N ASN A 404 21.15 -0.65 -3.19
CA ASN A 404 20.54 -1.43 -2.13
C ASN A 404 21.32 -2.74 -1.79
N ARG A 405 20.67 -3.91 -1.92
CA ARG A 405 21.19 -5.22 -1.49
C ARG A 405 22.34 -5.76 -2.35
N THR A 406 22.71 -5.09 -3.44
CA THR A 406 23.84 -5.48 -4.32
C THR A 406 25.04 -4.52 -4.22
N LEU A 407 25.04 -3.62 -3.24
CA LEU A 407 26.15 -2.69 -3.01
C LEU A 407 27.44 -3.46 -2.70
N ASN A 408 28.42 -3.37 -3.58
CA ASN A 408 29.80 -3.77 -3.34
C ASN A 408 30.63 -2.54 -2.98
N ARG A 409 31.50 -2.68 -1.99
CA ARG A 409 32.51 -1.71 -1.59
C ARG A 409 33.87 -2.15 -2.10
N ILE A 410 34.51 -1.30 -2.90
CA ILE A 410 35.88 -1.50 -3.39
C ILE A 410 36.79 -0.57 -2.60
N TYR A 411 37.54 -1.11 -1.64
CA TYR A 411 38.50 -0.37 -0.84
C TYR A 411 39.86 -0.30 -1.53
N LEU A 412 40.43 0.89 -1.58
CA LEU A 412 41.60 1.20 -2.37
C LEU A 412 42.54 2.19 -1.67
N HIS A 413 43.80 2.15 -2.08
CA HIS A 413 44.85 3.11 -1.74
C HIS A 413 45.25 3.84 -3.01
N VAL A 414 45.32 5.17 -2.95
CA VAL A 414 45.74 6.00 -4.08
C VAL A 414 47.20 6.39 -3.87
N ASP A 415 48.09 5.86 -4.72
CA ASP A 415 49.50 6.23 -4.77
C ASP A 415 49.68 7.33 -5.83
N SER A 416 49.62 8.58 -5.37
CA SER A 416 49.80 9.76 -6.23
C SER A 416 51.22 9.88 -6.80
N ASN A 417 52.23 9.28 -6.15
CA ASN A 417 53.63 9.40 -6.56
C ASN A 417 53.93 8.47 -7.74
N ARG A 418 53.50 7.21 -7.66
CA ARG A 418 53.70 6.22 -8.73
C ARG A 418 52.63 6.25 -9.79
N LYS A 419 51.63 7.11 -9.60
CA LYS A 419 50.47 7.19 -10.47
C LYS A 419 49.72 5.86 -10.57
N ARG A 420 49.41 5.28 -9.40
CA ARG A 420 48.78 3.96 -9.28
C ARG A 420 47.64 3.98 -8.26
N ILE A 421 46.68 3.10 -8.45
CA ILE A 421 45.68 2.79 -7.43
C ILE A 421 45.82 1.33 -7.06
N VAL A 422 46.04 1.07 -5.77
CA VAL A 422 46.12 -0.30 -5.22
C VAL A 422 44.75 -0.66 -4.67
N VAL A 423 44.07 -1.59 -5.33
CA VAL A 423 42.83 -2.19 -4.85
C VAL A 423 43.17 -3.20 -3.75
N GLY A 424 42.62 -2.95 -2.56
CA GLY A 424 42.96 -3.72 -1.36
C GLY A 424 41.95 -4.79 -0.99
N LYS A 425 40.66 -4.45 -1.01
CA LYS A 425 39.56 -5.37 -0.62
C LYS A 425 38.30 -5.07 -1.42
N ILE A 426 37.54 -6.12 -1.74
CA ILE A 426 36.24 -6.02 -2.42
C ILE A 426 35.24 -6.82 -1.62
N VAL A 427 34.28 -6.14 -1.00
CA VAL A 427 33.36 -6.73 -0.02
C VAL A 427 31.96 -6.15 -0.19
N ALA A 428 30.92 -6.86 0.24
CA ALA A 428 29.56 -6.31 0.23
C ALA A 428 29.41 -5.14 1.22
N HIS A 429 30.07 -5.22 2.38
CA HIS A 429 30.04 -4.18 3.41
C HIS A 429 31.36 -4.14 4.18
N GLY A 430 31.70 -2.95 4.70
CA GLY A 430 32.79 -2.79 5.65
C GLY A 430 32.41 -3.25 7.06
N PRO A 431 33.38 -3.33 7.98
CA PRO A 431 33.14 -3.67 9.39
C PRO A 431 32.31 -2.60 10.12
N ASP A 432 32.28 -1.39 9.59
CA ASP A 432 31.41 -0.28 9.99
C ASP A 432 30.00 -0.49 9.42
N SER A 433 29.20 -1.30 10.11
CA SER A 433 27.78 -1.49 9.78
C SER A 433 26.97 -0.19 9.93
N THR A 434 26.99 0.65 8.91
CA THR A 434 25.79 1.42 8.54
C THR A 434 25.08 0.62 7.45
N SER A 435 24.09 -0.14 7.89
CA SER A 435 23.04 -0.76 7.08
C SER A 435 22.28 0.27 6.26
#